data_AF-G0A4H8-F1
#
_entry.id   AF-G0A4H8-F1
#
_cell.length_a   1.000
_cell.length_b   1.000
_cell.length_c   1.000
_cell.angle_alpha   90.00
_cell.angle_beta   90.00
_cell.angle_gamma   90.00
#
_symmetry.space_group_name_H-M   'P 1'
#
loop_
_entity.id
_entity.type
_entity.pdbx_description
1 polymer ?
#
loop_
_entity_poly.entity_id
_entity_poly.type
_entity_poly.pdbx_seq_one_letter_code
_entity_poly.pdbx_strand_id
1 'polypeptide(L)'
;MIFCYTNVQVTKEESMTAAYDIQHLISACETGSVVFVTKAAQDDANAHFKLRTNSDVYAFIANGGLENLNHINTKEWENNPNPETEIMVDAYDFYSGKKQGYIAFFFNPKTQKWIIKSFKQNLKQRPKNNAIEEQLKLAFQTGETK
;
A
#
# COMPACT_ATOMS: atom_id res chain seq x y z
N MET A 1 -17.64 9.63 -50.70
CA MET A 1 -16.85 8.67 -49.89
C MET A 1 -16.52 9.39 -48.58
N ILE A 2 -17.26 9.11 -47.51
CA ILE A 2 -17.15 9.81 -46.23
C ILE A 2 -16.39 8.87 -45.29
N PHE A 3 -15.18 9.25 -44.88
CA PHE A 3 -14.44 8.55 -43.84
C PHE A 3 -14.77 9.20 -42.50
N CYS A 4 -15.53 8.50 -41.66
CA CYS A 4 -15.69 8.84 -40.25
C CYS A 4 -14.43 8.43 -39.50
N TYR A 5 -13.70 9.40 -38.93
CA TYR A 5 -12.65 9.14 -37.95
C TYR A 5 -13.30 8.98 -36.57
N THR A 6 -13.22 7.77 -36.01
CA THR A 6 -13.55 7.52 -34.61
C THR A 6 -12.35 7.89 -33.74
N ASN A 7 -12.52 8.90 -32.89
CA ASN A 7 -11.59 9.20 -31.81
C ASN A 7 -11.65 8.07 -30.78
N VAL A 8 -10.64 7.20 -30.77
CA VAL A 8 -10.41 6.24 -29.69
C VAL A 8 -9.80 7.01 -28.52
N GLN A 9 -10.62 7.28 -27.50
CA GLN A 9 -10.13 7.77 -26.21
C GLN A 9 -9.38 6.63 -25.52
N VAL A 10 -8.05 6.70 -25.49
CA VAL A 10 -7.21 5.78 -24.73
C VAL A 10 -7.39 6.11 -23.25
N THR A 11 -8.17 5.31 -22.54
CA THR A 11 -8.27 5.36 -21.08
C THR A 11 -6.91 4.97 -20.50
N LYS A 12 -6.33 5.86 -19.68
CA LYS A 12 -5.07 5.68 -18.95
C LYS A 12 -5.19 4.46 -18.04
N GLU A 13 -4.75 3.31 -18.53
CA GLU A 13 -4.64 2.07 -17.76
C GLU A 13 -3.47 2.27 -16.78
N GLU A 14 -3.76 2.72 -15.56
CA GLU A 14 -2.75 2.85 -14.50
C GLU A 14 -2.08 1.49 -14.29
N SER A 15 -0.76 1.47 -14.43
CA SER A 15 0.11 0.30 -14.27
C SER A 15 -0.30 -0.56 -13.06
N MET A 16 -0.72 -1.80 -13.35
CA MET A 16 -1.03 -2.83 -12.36
C MET A 16 0.22 -3.37 -11.65
N THR A 17 1.41 -2.88 -11.98
CA THR A 17 2.69 -3.31 -11.39
C THR A 17 3.24 -2.26 -10.44
N ALA A 18 3.71 -2.71 -9.28
CA ALA A 18 4.45 -1.92 -8.31
C ALA A 18 5.74 -1.35 -8.93
N ALA A 19 6.08 -0.11 -8.59
CA ALA A 19 7.34 0.50 -8.98
C ALA A 19 8.52 0.00 -8.15
N TYR A 20 8.26 -0.44 -6.92
CA TYR A 20 9.28 -0.87 -5.98
C TYR A 20 9.03 -2.28 -5.45
N ASP A 21 10.12 -3.01 -5.18
CA ASP A 21 10.07 -4.19 -4.34
C ASP A 21 9.89 -3.75 -2.87
N ILE A 22 8.74 -4.12 -2.28
CA ILE A 22 8.41 -3.79 -0.89
C ILE A 22 9.39 -4.39 0.11
N GLN A 23 10.10 -5.47 -0.23
CA GLN A 23 11.13 -6.05 0.63
C GLN A 23 12.25 -5.05 0.93
N HIS A 24 12.60 -4.19 -0.03
CA HIS A 24 13.60 -3.15 0.21
C HIS A 24 13.16 -2.12 1.25
N LEU A 25 11.88 -1.77 1.30
CA LEU A 25 11.34 -0.92 2.37
C LEU A 25 11.38 -1.63 3.72
N ILE A 26 10.99 -2.92 3.76
CA ILE A 26 10.99 -3.72 5.00
C ILE A 26 12.41 -3.80 5.57
N SER A 27 13.40 -4.16 4.76
CA SER A 27 14.81 -4.19 5.18
C SER A 27 15.34 -2.81 5.59
N ALA A 28 14.92 -1.73 4.92
CA ALA A 28 15.28 -0.38 5.32
C ALA A 28 14.74 -0.02 6.72
N CYS A 29 13.56 -0.53 7.09
CA CYS A 29 12.98 -0.34 8.42
C CYS A 29 13.71 -1.10 9.54
N GLU A 30 14.47 -2.15 9.24
CA GLU A 30 15.30 -2.84 10.25
C GLU A 30 16.39 -1.93 10.82
N THR A 31 16.93 -1.03 9.99
CA THR A 31 17.98 -0.07 10.39
C THR A 31 17.42 1.32 10.72
N GLY A 32 16.32 1.72 10.08
CA GLY A 32 15.60 2.97 10.31
C GLY A 32 16.31 4.26 9.84
N SER A 33 17.62 4.24 9.58
CA SER A 33 18.42 5.44 9.23
C SER A 33 18.09 6.02 7.85
N VAL A 34 17.63 5.16 6.94
CA VAL A 34 17.30 5.49 5.55
C VAL A 34 15.80 5.61 5.31
N VAL A 35 14.97 5.58 6.36
CA VAL A 35 13.52 5.72 6.27
C VAL A 35 13.10 7.05 6.89
N PHE A 36 12.14 7.72 6.26
CA PHE A 36 11.53 8.94 6.75
C PHE A 36 10.01 8.80 6.71
N VAL A 37 9.37 9.00 7.87
CA VAL A 37 7.91 9.08 7.99
C VAL A 37 7.49 10.53 7.92
N THR A 38 6.60 10.86 6.98
CA THR A 38 6.03 12.22 6.92
C THR A 38 5.20 12.50 8.18
N LYS A 39 5.09 13.78 8.57
CA LYS A 39 4.32 14.16 9.77
C LYS A 39 2.88 13.65 9.75
N ALA A 40 2.21 13.77 8.59
CA ALA A 40 0.85 13.27 8.41
C ALA A 40 0.76 11.75 8.56
N ALA A 41 1.70 11.00 7.96
CA ALA A 41 1.75 9.55 8.14
C ALA A 41 2.01 9.15 9.60
N GLN A 42 2.87 9.87 10.31
CA GLN A 42 3.15 9.61 11.73
C GLN A 42 1.93 9.90 12.61
N ASP A 43 1.20 10.98 12.35
CA ASP A 43 -0.01 11.34 13.09
C ASP A 43 -1.11 10.29 12.91
N ASP A 44 -1.32 9.84 11.67
CA ASP A 44 -2.28 8.78 11.35
C ASP A 44 -1.85 7.43 11.94
N ALA A 45 -0.55 7.09 11.92
CA ALA A 45 -0.02 5.87 12.50
C ALA A 45 -0.25 5.83 14.02
N ASN A 46 -0.03 6.96 14.70
CA ASN A 46 -0.33 7.09 16.12
C ASN A 46 -1.84 6.99 16.38
N ALA A 47 -2.66 7.71 15.62
CA ALA A 47 -4.11 7.71 15.81
C ALA A 47 -4.70 6.30 15.69
N HIS A 48 -4.35 5.58 14.62
CA HIS A 48 -4.98 4.32 14.22
C HIS A 48 -4.30 3.07 14.79
N PHE A 49 -2.97 3.07 14.88
CA PHE A 49 -2.17 1.90 15.29
C PHE A 49 -1.40 2.12 16.59
N LYS A 50 -1.48 3.31 17.21
CA LYS A 50 -0.77 3.66 18.45
C LYS A 50 0.76 3.62 18.33
N LEU A 51 1.27 3.80 17.10
CA LEU A 51 2.69 3.94 16.81
C LEU A 51 3.08 5.40 17.02
N ARG A 52 3.68 5.71 18.18
CA ARG A 52 3.86 7.09 18.65
C ARG A 52 5.06 7.78 18.03
N THR A 53 6.08 7.00 17.69
CA THR A 53 7.37 7.46 17.17
C THR A 53 7.65 6.86 15.81
N ASN A 54 8.58 7.48 15.06
CA ASN A 54 9.06 6.90 13.80
C ASN A 54 9.67 5.50 14.03
N SER A 55 10.38 5.30 15.15
CA SER A 55 10.91 3.98 15.52
C SER A 55 9.83 2.93 15.74
N ASP A 56 8.66 3.32 16.29
CA ASP A 56 7.53 2.38 16.42
C ASP A 56 7.01 1.97 15.04
N VAL A 57 6.96 2.89 14.07
CA VAL A 57 6.57 2.58 12.69
C VAL A 57 7.57 1.64 12.03
N TYR A 58 8.86 1.88 12.21
CA TYR A 58 9.91 1.03 11.64
C TYR A 58 9.87 -0.37 12.23
N ALA A 59 9.81 -0.46 13.56
CA ALA A 59 9.70 -1.73 14.26
C ALA A 59 8.42 -2.47 13.88
N PHE A 60 7.30 -1.77 13.70
CA PHE A 60 6.06 -2.38 13.25
C PHE A 60 6.20 -3.00 11.85
N ILE A 61 6.79 -2.29 10.89
CA ILE A 61 6.97 -2.78 9.52
C ILE A 61 7.99 -3.94 9.49
N ALA A 62 9.15 -3.77 10.12
CA ALA A 62 10.23 -4.75 10.12
C ALA A 62 9.83 -6.07 10.79
N ASN A 63 8.96 -6.02 11.81
CA ASN A 63 8.49 -7.21 12.53
C ASN A 63 7.19 -7.80 11.96
N GLY A 64 6.87 -7.52 10.69
CA GLY A 64 5.75 -8.17 9.99
C GLY A 64 4.36 -7.60 10.30
N GLY A 65 4.26 -6.36 10.79
CA GLY A 65 2.98 -5.69 11.05
C GLY A 65 2.15 -5.39 9.80
N LEU A 66 2.73 -5.54 8.60
CA LEU A 66 2.05 -5.44 7.31
C LEU A 66 1.62 -6.84 6.81
N GLU A 67 0.67 -7.48 7.48
CA GLU A 67 0.17 -8.81 7.11
C GLU A 67 -0.63 -8.74 5.79
N ASN A 68 -0.57 -9.78 4.97
CA ASN A 68 -1.40 -9.92 3.75
C ASN A 68 -1.39 -8.67 2.84
N LEU A 69 -0.19 -8.16 2.55
CA LEU A 69 0.00 -7.02 1.67
C LEU A 69 -0.66 -7.23 0.31
N ASN A 70 -1.47 -6.27 -0.11
CA ASN A 70 -2.12 -6.25 -1.42
C ASN A 70 -1.84 -4.91 -2.10
N HIS A 71 -1.13 -4.95 -3.22
CA HIS A 71 -0.88 -3.76 -4.05
C HIS A 71 -2.21 -3.19 -4.55
N ILE A 72 -2.37 -1.87 -4.43
CA ILE A 72 -3.57 -1.16 -4.85
C ILE A 72 -3.32 -0.49 -6.19
N ASN A 73 -2.26 0.32 -6.26
CA ASN A 73 -1.86 1.06 -7.45
C ASN A 73 -0.46 1.65 -7.27
N THR A 74 0.05 2.15 -8.40
CA THR A 74 1.28 2.91 -8.51
C THR A 74 0.97 4.19 -9.29
N LYS A 75 1.34 5.35 -8.74
CA LYS A 75 1.06 6.66 -9.35
C LYS A 75 2.27 7.58 -9.25
N GLU A 76 2.43 8.48 -10.22
CA GLU A 76 3.41 9.56 -10.11
C GLU A 76 3.15 10.42 -8.86
N TRP A 77 4.21 10.93 -8.25
CA TRP A 77 4.09 11.79 -7.08
C TRP A 77 3.61 13.20 -7.49
N GLU A 78 2.30 13.42 -7.39
CA GLU A 78 1.61 14.65 -7.82
C GLU A 78 2.24 15.96 -7.31
N ASN A 79 2.74 15.96 -6.07
CA ASN A 79 3.33 17.14 -5.42
C ASN A 79 4.86 17.00 -5.27
N ASN A 80 5.52 16.44 -6.27
CA ASN A 80 6.97 16.32 -6.29
C ASN A 80 7.62 17.72 -6.37
N PRO A 81 8.41 18.14 -5.35
CA PRO A 81 9.08 19.44 -5.37
C PRO A 81 10.18 19.53 -6.44
N ASN A 82 10.61 18.40 -7.01
CA ASN A 82 11.54 18.34 -8.12
C ASN A 82 10.94 17.59 -9.31
N PRO A 83 10.20 18.29 -10.21
CA PRO A 83 9.52 17.65 -11.34
C PRO A 83 10.49 17.02 -12.36
N GLU A 84 11.77 17.38 -12.35
CA GLU A 84 12.79 16.78 -13.23
C GLU A 84 13.11 15.31 -12.86
N THR A 85 12.81 14.90 -11.63
CA THR A 85 12.99 13.52 -11.19
C THR A 85 11.64 12.87 -11.04
N GLU A 86 11.22 12.05 -12.00
CA GLU A 86 9.99 11.27 -11.87
C GLU A 86 10.10 10.32 -10.67
N ILE A 87 9.11 10.36 -9.79
CA ILE A 87 9.03 9.51 -8.59
C ILE A 87 7.66 8.87 -8.59
N MET A 88 7.64 7.54 -8.62
CA MET A 88 6.42 6.76 -8.46
C MET A 88 6.13 6.55 -6.97
N VAL A 89 4.86 6.47 -6.62
CA VAL A 89 4.34 6.17 -5.28
C VAL A 89 3.55 4.89 -5.37
N ASP A 90 3.98 3.87 -4.64
CA ASP A 90 3.23 2.63 -4.51
C ASP A 90 2.32 2.72 -3.28
N ALA A 91 1.10 2.20 -3.43
CA ALA A 91 0.13 2.08 -2.36
C ALA A 91 -0.30 0.63 -2.18
N TYR A 92 -0.42 0.23 -0.91
CA TYR A 92 -0.81 -1.12 -0.51
C TYR A 92 -1.88 -1.08 0.58
N ASP A 93 -2.80 -2.04 0.51
CA ASP A 93 -3.62 -2.44 1.64
C ASP A 93 -2.88 -3.53 2.43
N PHE A 94 -3.07 -3.56 3.75
CA PHE A 94 -2.53 -4.60 4.61
C PHE A 94 -3.48 -4.91 5.75
N TYR A 95 -3.21 -5.97 6.49
CA TYR A 95 -3.84 -6.28 7.77
C TYR A 95 -2.83 -6.22 8.90
N SER A 96 -3.34 -5.90 10.09
CA SER A 96 -2.61 -6.08 11.34
C SER A 96 -3.61 -6.63 12.35
N GLY A 97 -3.61 -7.95 12.50
CA GLY A 97 -4.67 -8.70 13.15
C GLY A 97 -6.05 -8.42 12.55
N LYS A 98 -6.88 -7.68 13.28
CA LYS A 98 -8.27 -7.34 12.89
C LYS A 98 -8.40 -5.99 12.18
N LYS A 99 -7.34 -5.18 12.12
CA LYS A 99 -7.38 -3.86 11.48
C LYS A 99 -6.90 -3.98 10.03
N GLN A 100 -7.62 -3.36 9.11
CA GLN A 100 -7.13 -3.15 7.76
C GLN A 100 -6.41 -1.79 7.70
N GLY A 101 -5.19 -1.80 7.19
CA GLY A 101 -4.34 -0.64 7.03
C GLY A 101 -4.12 -0.29 5.57
N TYR A 102 -3.62 0.92 5.37
CA TYR A 102 -3.16 1.46 4.11
C TYR A 102 -1.79 2.09 4.32
N ILE A 103 -0.86 1.76 3.43
CA ILE A 103 0.47 2.36 3.37
C ILE A 103 0.73 2.88 1.95
N ALA A 104 1.33 4.07 1.85
CA ALA A 104 1.86 4.59 0.59
C ALA A 104 3.27 5.13 0.78
N PHE A 105 4.17 4.74 -0.11
CA PHE A 105 5.59 5.07 0.01
C PHE A 105 6.27 5.20 -1.36
N PHE A 106 7.48 5.75 -1.33
CA PHE A 106 8.36 5.85 -2.48
C PHE A 106 9.82 5.93 -2.05
N PHE A 107 10.74 5.67 -2.98
CA PHE A 107 12.16 5.93 -2.79
C PHE A 107 12.56 7.26 -3.43
N ASN A 108 13.28 8.09 -2.70
CA ASN A 108 13.85 9.32 -3.24
C ASN A 108 15.32 9.07 -3.63
N PRO A 109 15.64 9.00 -4.93
CA PRO A 109 17.00 8.69 -5.38
C PRO A 109 18.00 9.81 -5.08
N LYS A 110 17.56 11.05 -4.89
CA LYS A 110 18.44 12.18 -4.58
C LYS A 110 18.92 12.13 -3.13
N THR A 111 18.03 11.79 -2.20
CA THR A 111 18.36 11.73 -0.77
C THR A 111 18.75 10.32 -0.30
N GLN A 112 18.57 9.31 -1.16
CA GLN A 112 18.77 7.90 -0.84
C GLN A 112 17.93 7.44 0.37
N LYS A 113 16.68 7.92 0.43
CA LYS A 113 15.76 7.63 1.53
C LYS A 113 14.42 7.08 1.04
N TRP A 114 13.90 6.12 1.78
CA TRP A 114 12.51 5.69 1.71
C TRP A 114 11.61 6.69 2.43
N ILE A 115 10.54 7.12 1.77
CA ILE A 115 9.57 8.05 2.31
C ILE A 115 8.23 7.35 2.50
N ILE A 116 7.77 7.24 3.74
CA ILE A 116 6.40 6.80 4.07
C ILE A 116 5.50 8.04 4.03
N LYS A 117 4.77 8.16 2.92
CA LYS A 117 3.88 9.29 2.62
C LYS A 117 2.54 9.19 3.34
N SER A 118 2.01 7.99 3.54
CA SER A 118 0.75 7.77 4.26
C SER A 118 0.80 6.43 4.99
N PHE A 119 0.26 6.40 6.20
CA PHE A 119 0.15 5.20 7.02
C PHE A 119 -1.08 5.31 7.92
N LYS A 120 -2.18 4.65 7.58
CA LYS A 120 -3.47 4.85 8.25
C LYS A 120 -4.37 3.63 8.19
N GLN A 121 -5.41 3.60 9.02
CA GLN A 121 -6.45 2.58 8.89
C GLN A 121 -7.22 2.80 7.59
N ASN A 122 -7.41 1.72 6.82
CA ASN A 122 -8.32 1.75 5.69
C ASN A 122 -9.71 1.31 6.16
N LEU A 123 -10.68 2.22 6.12
CA LEU A 123 -12.07 1.93 6.51
C LEU A 123 -12.86 1.29 5.38
N LYS A 124 -12.37 1.38 4.14
CA LYS A 124 -12.97 0.66 3.01
C LYS A 124 -12.50 -0.78 3.07
N GLN A 125 -13.33 -1.63 3.69
CA GLN A 125 -13.06 -3.05 3.76
C GLN A 125 -12.95 -3.62 2.35
N ARG A 126 -11.77 -4.10 1.97
CA ARG A 126 -11.70 -5.07 0.89
C ARG A 126 -12.02 -6.44 1.51
N PRO A 127 -12.73 -7.33 0.80
CA PRO A 127 -12.89 -8.69 1.30
C PRO A 127 -11.50 -9.24 1.60
N LYS A 128 -11.28 -9.77 2.81
CA LYS A 128 -10.14 -10.66 2.99
C LYS A 128 -10.37 -11.79 1.99
N ASN A 129 -9.41 -12.07 1.11
CA ASN A 129 -9.42 -13.29 0.29
C ASN A 129 -9.20 -14.49 1.24
N ASN A 130 -10.20 -14.79 2.05
CA ASN A 130 -10.24 -15.93 2.93
C ASN A 130 -10.77 -17.09 2.10
N ALA A 131 -9.95 -17.62 1.18
CA ALA A 131 -10.30 -18.82 0.41
C ALA A 131 -10.77 -19.96 1.34
N ILE A 132 -10.26 -19.99 2.57
CA ILE A 132 -10.67 -20.93 3.63
C ILE A 132 -12.06 -20.62 4.20
N GLU A 133 -12.45 -19.35 4.41
CA GLU A 133 -13.81 -19.03 4.89
C GLU A 133 -14.88 -19.28 3.82
N GLU A 134 -14.55 -19.06 2.54
CA GLU A 134 -15.43 -19.40 1.43
C GLU A 134 -15.60 -20.92 1.31
N GLN A 135 -14.51 -21.68 1.41
CA GLN A 135 -14.56 -23.15 1.43
C GLN A 135 -15.31 -23.70 2.65
N LEU A 136 -15.13 -23.10 3.84
CA LEU A 136 -15.85 -23.48 5.04
C LEU A 136 -17.35 -23.17 4.92
N LYS A 137 -17.73 -21.99 4.42
CA LYS A 137 -19.15 -21.66 4.18
C LYS A 137 -19.81 -22.61 3.19
N LEU A 138 -19.11 -23.00 2.12
CA LEU A 138 -19.59 -23.99 1.16
C LEU A 138 -19.76 -25.38 1.80
N ALA A 139 -18.81 -25.80 2.65
CA ALA A 139 -18.87 -27.08 3.34
C ALA A 139 -20.05 -27.14 4.34
N PHE A 140 -20.34 -26.04 5.04
CA PHE A 140 -21.49 -25.99 5.96
C PHE A 140 -22.84 -25.95 5.22
N GLN A 141 -22.92 -25.34 4.04
CA GLN A 141 -24.15 -25.32 3.23
C GLN A 141 -24.45 -26.65 2.53
N THR A 142 -23.44 -27.49 2.30
CA THR A 142 -23.58 -28.80 1.65
C THR A 142 -23.80 -29.95 2.64
N GLY A 143 -23.54 -29.73 3.93
CA GLY A 143 -23.67 -30.72 5.00
C GLY A 143 -25.09 -30.97 5.54
N GLU A 144 -26.10 -30.16 5.18
CA GLU A 144 -27.48 -30.29 5.70
C GLU A 144 -28.42 -31.14 4.80
N THR A 145 -27.90 -31.84 3.80
CA THR A 145 -28.68 -32.83 3.04
C THR A 145 -28.10 -34.23 3.18
N LYS A 146 -28.39 -34.87 4.32
CA LYS A 146 -28.89 -36.25 4.44
C LYS A 146 -29.11 -36.66 5.88
#